data_AF-A0A853CW43-F1
#
_entry.id   AF-A0A853CW43-F1
#
_cell.length_a   1.000
_cell.length_b   1.000
_cell.length_c   1.000
_cell.angle_alpha   90.00
_cell.angle_beta   90.00
_cell.angle_gamma   90.00
#
_symmetry.space_group_name_H-M   'P 1'
#
loop_
_entity.id
_entity.type
_entity.pdbx_description
1 polymer ?
#
loop_
_entity_poly.entity_id
_entity_poly.type
_entity_poly.pdbx_seq_one_letter_code
_entity_poly.pdbx_strand_id
1 'polypeptide(L)'
;MPTPDQKPHIRSDENERNFVSIQTIAPHGGFAIVPPGKVLDYIDGVTLRQDTPEEYVRQEILKSLVREYGYDKADIRVEFPIKFGSRRVRVDIVVFPPGLKATEQTQSSAWLIIECKNDKVRPSMKKDGVEQMLSYMAACPNVEVGMWTNGEDMSSYAFEVDASGKRIEVEIPDIPHSGDTADAGTPRFDQLRPAASDSLLFAFRRAHSYTSQATRACRSPKRSGSC
;
A
#
# COMPACT_ATOMS: atom_id res chain seq x y z
N MET A 1 -29.15 65.25 26.67
CA MET A 1 -29.61 63.87 26.94
C MET A 1 -30.91 63.70 26.17
N PRO A 2 -30.83 63.21 24.92
CA PRO A 2 -31.10 61.80 24.65
C PRO A 2 -30.03 61.12 23.78
N THR A 3 -30.10 59.78 23.82
CA THR A 3 -29.35 58.64 23.24
C THR A 3 -28.48 58.83 21.97
N PRO A 4 -27.32 58.15 21.87
CA PRO A 4 -26.58 58.00 20.62
C PRO A 4 -27.05 56.81 19.78
N ASP A 5 -27.05 57.01 18.46
CA ASP A 5 -27.30 56.03 17.40
C ASP A 5 -26.38 54.81 17.48
N GLN A 6 -26.97 53.62 17.34
CA GLN A 6 -26.25 52.37 17.07
C GLN A 6 -25.83 52.32 15.61
N LYS A 7 -24.53 52.14 15.36
CA LYS A 7 -23.97 51.76 14.05
C LYS A 7 -23.54 50.28 14.11
N PRO A 8 -23.84 49.46 13.09
CA PRO A 8 -23.74 47.99 13.19
C PRO A 8 -22.28 47.51 13.28
N HIS A 9 -22.07 46.56 14.19
CA HIS A 9 -20.82 45.84 14.37
C HIS A 9 -20.78 44.68 13.35
N ILE A 10 -19.91 44.80 12.35
CA ILE A 10 -19.59 43.71 11.42
C ILE A 10 -18.83 42.65 12.22
N ARG A 11 -19.46 41.51 12.50
CA ARG A 11 -18.78 40.32 12.99
C ARG A 11 -18.07 39.65 11.83
N SER A 12 -16.78 39.41 11.99
CA SER A 12 -15.99 38.51 11.18
C SER A 12 -16.44 37.08 11.47
N ASP A 13 -17.01 36.42 10.46
CA ASP A 13 -17.32 34.99 10.49
C ASP A 13 -16.01 34.18 10.37
N GLU A 14 -15.46 33.76 11.51
CA GLU A 14 -14.46 32.69 11.54
C GLU A 14 -15.18 31.33 11.44
N ASN A 15 -15.37 30.91 10.20
CA ASN A 15 -15.30 29.56 9.66
C ASN A 15 -15.19 28.40 10.69
N GLU A 16 -16.34 27.94 11.21
CA GLU A 16 -16.48 26.66 11.90
C GLU A 16 -16.13 25.52 10.93
N ARG A 17 -14.90 25.01 11.04
CA ARG A 17 -14.51 23.76 10.41
C ARG A 17 -15.22 22.61 11.13
N ASN A 18 -16.25 22.08 10.47
CA ASN A 18 -16.91 20.81 10.77
C ASN A 18 -15.91 19.74 11.23
N PHE A 19 -15.96 19.42 12.51
CA PHE A 19 -15.21 18.34 13.13
C PHE A 19 -15.96 17.03 12.83
N VAL A 20 -15.49 16.27 11.84
CA VAL A 20 -16.03 14.92 11.60
C VAL A 20 -15.38 13.99 12.62
N SER A 21 -16.14 13.66 13.67
CA SER A 21 -15.77 12.63 14.65
C SER A 21 -15.98 11.24 14.02
N ILE A 22 -14.89 10.61 13.58
CA ILE A 22 -14.94 9.21 13.12
C ILE A 22 -15.05 8.30 14.35
N GLN A 23 -16.23 7.72 14.53
CA GLN A 23 -16.51 6.74 15.59
C GLN A 23 -16.07 5.35 15.11
N THR A 24 -14.92 4.86 15.58
CA THR A 24 -14.47 3.48 15.32
C THR A 24 -14.47 2.68 16.62
N ILE A 25 -15.09 1.49 16.58
CA ILE A 25 -15.25 0.58 17.71
C ILE A 25 -13.93 -0.17 17.93
N ALA A 26 -13.23 0.12 19.04
CA ALA A 26 -12.06 -0.65 19.47
C ALA A 26 -12.48 -2.03 20.03
N PRO A 27 -11.59 -3.05 20.04
CA PRO A 27 -11.94 -4.43 20.43
C PRO A 27 -12.38 -4.58 21.90
N HIS A 28 -12.26 -3.52 22.70
CA HIS A 28 -12.60 -3.50 24.12
C HIS A 28 -13.50 -2.30 24.44
N GLY A 29 -14.69 -2.20 23.83
CA GLY A 29 -15.84 -1.41 24.33
C GLY A 29 -15.60 0.06 24.75
N GLY A 30 -14.50 0.66 24.33
CA GLY A 30 -14.05 1.98 24.76
C GLY A 30 -13.89 2.90 23.56
N PHE A 31 -14.30 4.15 23.72
CA PHE A 31 -14.08 5.20 22.73
C PHE A 31 -12.58 5.54 22.69
N ALA A 32 -11.92 5.28 21.56
CA ALA A 32 -10.56 5.75 21.33
C ALA A 32 -10.63 7.20 20.82
N ILE A 33 -10.24 8.16 21.66
CA ILE A 33 -10.08 9.55 21.23
C ILE A 33 -8.75 9.64 20.48
N VAL A 34 -8.82 9.84 19.15
CA VAL A 34 -7.64 10.07 18.31
C VAL A 34 -7.27 11.57 18.37
N PRO A 35 -6.07 11.94 18.85
CA PRO A 35 -5.64 13.33 18.89
C PRO A 35 -5.53 13.94 17.48
N PRO A 36 -5.66 15.27 17.33
CA PRO A 36 -5.36 15.94 16.06
C PRO A 36 -3.95 15.63 15.55
N GLY A 37 -3.80 15.41 14.24
CA GLY A 37 -2.52 15.05 13.62
C GLY A 37 -2.10 13.60 13.88
N LYS A 38 -2.98 12.76 14.41
CA LYS A 38 -2.79 11.32 14.56
C LYS A 38 -3.85 10.53 13.80
N VAL A 39 -3.49 9.32 13.41
CA VAL A 39 -4.41 8.31 12.88
C VAL A 39 -4.22 6.99 13.65
N LEU A 40 -5.30 6.24 13.84
CA LEU A 40 -5.23 4.91 14.45
C LEU A 40 -4.83 3.88 13.39
N ASP A 41 -3.82 3.06 13.67
CA ASP A 41 -3.35 2.01 12.77
C ASP A 41 -4.46 0.98 12.49
N TYR A 42 -4.69 0.68 11.22
CA TYR A 42 -5.76 -0.21 10.80
C TYR A 42 -5.54 -1.67 11.16
N ILE A 43 -4.28 -2.14 11.26
CA ILE A 43 -3.95 -3.53 11.53
C ILE A 43 -4.12 -3.86 13.00
N ASP A 44 -3.49 -3.10 13.89
CA ASP A 44 -3.53 -3.39 15.33
C ASP A 44 -4.69 -2.70 16.06
N GLY A 45 -5.25 -1.61 15.50
CA GLY A 45 -6.34 -0.86 16.12
C GLY A 45 -5.96 -0.20 17.45
N VAL A 46 -4.67 -0.05 17.74
CA VAL A 46 -4.13 0.43 19.02
C VAL A 46 -3.07 1.52 18.81
N THR A 47 -2.21 1.40 17.81
CA THR A 47 -1.09 2.32 17.59
C THR A 47 -1.55 3.64 16.98
N LEU A 48 -1.19 4.77 17.61
CA LEU A 48 -1.44 6.13 17.10
C LEU A 48 -0.27 6.66 16.27
N ARG A 49 -0.43 6.68 14.95
CA ARG A 49 0.57 7.10 13.96
C ARG A 49 0.46 8.57 13.62
N GLN A 50 1.57 9.17 13.18
CA GLN A 50 1.55 10.56 12.73
C GLN A 50 0.79 10.67 11.40
N ASP A 51 -0.17 11.58 11.34
CA ASP A 51 -0.93 11.85 10.14
C ASP A 51 -0.05 12.59 9.12
N THR A 52 0.60 11.82 8.27
CA THR A 52 1.46 12.31 7.19
C THR A 52 0.94 11.80 5.86
N PRO A 53 1.25 12.46 4.72
CA PRO A 53 0.81 11.97 3.42
C PRO A 53 1.26 10.54 3.11
N GLU A 54 2.47 10.15 3.52
CA GLU A 54 2.96 8.77 3.36
C GLU A 54 2.21 7.79 4.27
N GLU A 55 1.90 8.19 5.52
CA GLU A 55 1.10 7.37 6.42
C GLU A 55 -0.33 7.18 5.89
N TYR A 56 -0.93 8.20 5.28
CA TYR A 56 -2.22 8.07 4.63
C TYR A 56 -2.18 6.98 3.54
N VAL A 57 -1.17 7.01 2.67
CA VAL A 57 -0.96 5.97 1.64
C VAL A 57 -0.81 4.59 2.29
N ARG A 58 0.01 4.47 3.34
CA ARG A 58 0.21 3.22 4.08
C ARG A 58 -1.10 2.68 4.63
N GLN A 59 -1.92 3.51 5.30
CA GLN A 59 -3.21 3.10 5.86
C GLN A 59 -4.21 2.66 4.78
N GLU A 60 -4.23 3.32 3.62
CA GLU A 60 -5.08 2.89 2.50
C GLU A 60 -4.64 1.54 1.93
N ILE A 61 -3.33 1.30 1.79
CA ILE A 61 -2.82 -0.01 1.38
C ILE A 61 -3.16 -1.10 2.40
N LEU A 62 -3.03 -0.82 3.70
CA LEU A 62 -3.39 -1.78 4.75
C LEU A 62 -4.89 -2.16 4.69
N LYS A 63 -5.77 -1.20 4.38
CA LYS A 63 -7.19 -1.48 4.16
C LYS A 63 -7.40 -2.36 2.94
N SER A 64 -6.75 -2.05 1.81
CA SER A 64 -6.84 -2.81 0.57
C SER A 64 -6.34 -4.25 0.74
N LEU A 65 -5.19 -4.44 1.38
CA LEU A 65 -4.64 -5.78 1.66
C LEU A 65 -5.65 -6.68 2.36
N VAL A 66 -6.37 -6.15 3.35
CA VAL A 66 -7.35 -6.91 4.12
C VAL A 66 -8.67 -7.08 3.37
N ARG A 67 -9.22 -5.98 2.82
CA ARG A 67 -10.58 -5.97 2.28
C ARG A 67 -10.68 -6.55 0.87
N GLU A 68 -9.64 -6.41 0.08
CA GLU A 68 -9.64 -6.76 -1.34
C GLU A 68 -8.74 -7.96 -1.62
N TYR A 69 -7.47 -7.88 -1.19
CA TYR A 69 -6.51 -8.97 -1.39
C TYR A 69 -6.71 -10.13 -0.41
N GLY A 70 -7.50 -9.95 0.65
CA GLY A 70 -7.91 -11.01 1.56
C GLY A 70 -6.84 -11.47 2.55
N TYR A 71 -5.81 -10.66 2.79
CA TYR A 71 -4.80 -10.97 3.81
C TYR A 71 -5.36 -10.77 5.21
N ASP A 72 -5.09 -11.72 6.12
CA ASP A 72 -5.46 -11.58 7.51
C ASP A 72 -4.58 -10.53 8.22
N LYS A 73 -5.20 -9.71 9.08
CA LYS A 73 -4.45 -8.71 9.88
C LYS A 73 -3.33 -9.34 10.71
N ALA A 74 -3.49 -10.60 11.14
CA ALA A 74 -2.51 -11.34 11.91
C ALA A 74 -1.20 -11.59 11.15
N ASP A 75 -1.26 -11.63 9.81
CA ASP A 75 -0.14 -11.91 8.92
C ASP A 75 0.53 -10.64 8.38
N ILE A 76 0.03 -9.45 8.75
CA ILE A 76 0.56 -8.16 8.31
C ILE A 76 1.35 -7.51 9.45
N ARG A 77 2.53 -6.98 9.16
CA ARG A 77 3.31 -6.14 10.08
C ARG A 77 3.61 -4.79 9.46
N VAL A 78 3.48 -3.75 10.26
CA VAL A 78 3.74 -2.37 9.87
C VAL A 78 5.05 -1.91 10.51
N GLU A 79 5.88 -1.18 9.76
CA GLU A 79 7.22 -0.71 10.18
C GLU A 79 8.14 -1.85 10.67
N PHE A 80 8.12 -2.98 9.95
CA PHE A 80 8.80 -4.21 10.33
C PHE A 80 10.34 -4.06 10.25
N PRO A 81 11.07 -4.33 11.35
CA PRO A 81 12.50 -4.09 11.38
C PRO A 81 13.29 -5.25 10.74
N ILE A 82 14.08 -4.95 9.71
CA ILE A 82 15.01 -5.90 9.08
C ILE A 82 16.47 -5.53 9.34
N LYS A 83 17.35 -6.52 9.34
CA LYS A 83 18.81 -6.34 9.27
C LYS A 83 19.21 -6.12 7.81
N PHE A 84 19.84 -4.99 7.54
CA PHE A 84 20.28 -4.60 6.21
C PHE A 84 21.77 -4.24 6.26
N GLY A 85 22.63 -5.19 5.92
CA GLY A 85 24.07 -5.09 6.21
C GLY A 85 24.34 -5.03 7.72
N SER A 86 25.06 -4.01 8.17
CA SER A 86 25.35 -3.76 9.59
C SER A 86 24.27 -2.94 10.32
N ARG A 87 23.34 -2.32 9.57
CA ARG A 87 22.28 -1.47 10.15
C ARG A 87 20.95 -2.22 10.28
N ARG A 88 20.06 -1.67 11.10
CA ARG A 88 18.63 -2.04 11.12
C ARG A 88 17.83 -0.95 10.42
N VAL A 89 16.94 -1.35 9.53
CA VAL A 89 15.99 -0.46 8.85
C VAL A 89 14.58 -1.00 9.06
N ARG A 90 13.57 -0.18 8.80
CA ARG A 90 12.16 -0.58 8.89
C ARG A 90 11.56 -0.56 7.49
N VAL A 91 10.88 -1.65 7.14
CA VAL A 91 10.09 -1.77 5.92
C VAL A 91 8.65 -1.37 6.27
N ASP A 92 8.00 -0.61 5.41
CA ASP A 92 6.68 -0.03 5.73
C ASP A 92 5.62 -1.10 6.02
N ILE A 93 5.50 -2.10 5.15
CA ILE A 93 4.58 -3.21 5.34
C ILE A 93 5.28 -4.52 4.93
N VAL A 94 5.12 -5.53 5.76
CA VAL A 94 5.53 -6.91 5.47
C VAL A 94 4.32 -7.82 5.66
N VAL A 95 4.10 -8.72 4.70
CA VAL A 95 3.10 -9.78 4.77
C VAL A 95 3.82 -11.12 4.89
N PHE A 96 3.32 -11.94 5.80
CA PHE A 96 3.81 -13.27 6.11
C PHE A 96 2.88 -14.34 5.55
N PRO A 97 3.39 -15.57 5.29
CA PRO A 97 2.54 -16.71 5.01
C PRO A 97 1.53 -16.94 6.15
N PRO A 98 0.31 -17.39 5.82
CA PRO A 98 -0.74 -17.61 6.81
C PRO A 98 -0.37 -18.70 7.82
N GLY A 99 -0.85 -18.53 9.05
CA GLY A 99 -0.69 -19.53 10.12
C GLY A 99 0.62 -19.45 10.90
N LEU A 100 1.52 -18.52 10.55
CA LEU A 100 2.72 -18.26 11.36
C LEU A 100 2.36 -17.53 12.65
N LYS A 101 2.92 -18.00 13.76
CA LYS A 101 2.86 -17.26 15.04
C LYS A 101 3.71 -16.00 14.94
N ALA A 102 3.39 -15.00 15.77
CA ALA A 102 4.16 -13.76 15.82
C ALA A 102 5.67 -13.98 16.10
N THR A 103 6.05 -15.05 16.80
CA THR A 103 7.44 -15.43 17.05
C THR A 103 8.16 -16.02 15.83
N GLU A 104 7.41 -16.54 14.86
CA GLU A 104 7.92 -17.16 13.63
C GLU A 104 8.01 -16.13 12.50
N GLN A 105 7.26 -15.03 12.60
CA GLN A 105 7.27 -13.89 11.69
C GLN A 105 8.57 -13.07 11.82
N THR A 106 9.56 -13.48 11.03
CA THR A 106 10.94 -13.00 11.04
C THR A 106 11.33 -12.49 9.65
N GLN A 107 12.44 -11.76 9.53
CA GLN A 107 12.95 -11.36 8.21
C GLN A 107 13.12 -12.54 7.23
N SER A 108 13.45 -13.73 7.73
CA SER A 108 13.54 -14.95 6.91
C SER A 108 12.21 -15.52 6.49
N SER A 109 11.11 -15.22 7.18
CA SER A 109 9.78 -15.75 6.84
C SER A 109 8.89 -14.73 6.15
N ALA A 110 9.37 -13.51 5.94
CA ALA A 110 8.68 -12.50 5.16
C ALA A 110 8.45 -13.02 3.73
N TRP A 111 7.27 -12.77 3.18
CA TRP A 111 6.90 -13.26 1.85
C TRP A 111 6.60 -12.12 0.87
N LEU A 112 5.92 -11.07 1.32
CA LEU A 112 5.65 -9.87 0.52
C LEU A 112 6.06 -8.61 1.25
N ILE A 113 6.69 -7.68 0.52
CA ILE A 113 7.16 -6.38 1.02
C ILE A 113 6.44 -5.26 0.28
N ILE A 114 6.02 -4.23 1.01
CA ILE A 114 5.50 -3.01 0.38
C ILE A 114 6.26 -1.80 0.90
N GLU A 115 6.68 -0.94 -0.02
CA GLU A 115 7.25 0.39 0.25
C GLU A 115 6.24 1.46 -0.16
N CYS A 116 5.88 2.33 0.78
CA CYS A 116 4.97 3.44 0.57
C CYS A 116 5.76 4.75 0.49
N LYS A 117 5.31 5.68 -0.35
CA LYS A 117 5.82 7.06 -0.41
C LYS A 117 4.66 8.04 -0.42
N ASN A 118 4.96 9.32 -0.19
CA ASN A 118 3.98 10.39 -0.40
C ASN A 118 3.64 10.59 -1.89
N ASP A 119 2.46 11.12 -2.15
CA ASP A 119 1.89 11.41 -3.48
C ASP A 119 2.72 12.39 -4.35
N LYS A 120 3.64 13.16 -3.78
CA LYS A 120 4.44 14.18 -4.48
C LYS A 120 5.78 13.67 -5.03
N VAL A 121 5.94 12.35 -5.12
CA VAL A 121 7.16 11.73 -5.65
C VAL A 121 7.35 12.04 -7.14
N ARG A 122 8.47 12.68 -7.49
CA ARG A 122 8.88 12.91 -8.89
C ARG A 122 9.33 11.59 -9.55
N PRO A 123 9.30 11.47 -10.89
CA PRO A 123 9.66 10.22 -11.58
C PRO A 123 11.04 9.65 -11.23
N SER A 124 12.06 10.49 -11.01
CA SER A 124 13.39 10.02 -10.57
C SER A 124 13.34 9.36 -9.19
N MET A 125 12.58 9.93 -8.26
CA MET A 125 12.40 9.41 -6.91
C MET A 125 11.54 8.13 -6.89
N LYS A 126 10.69 7.90 -7.91
CA LYS A 126 9.99 6.62 -8.11
C LYS A 126 10.99 5.50 -8.39
N LYS A 127 11.96 5.72 -9.28
CA LYS A 127 13.01 4.73 -9.56
C LYS A 127 13.82 4.41 -8.31
N ASP A 128 14.24 5.44 -7.58
CA ASP A 128 14.98 5.27 -6.32
C ASP A 128 14.17 4.49 -5.28
N GLY A 129 12.87 4.74 -5.20
CA GLY A 129 11.95 4.02 -4.31
C GLY A 129 11.75 2.54 -4.70
N VAL A 130 11.66 2.24 -5.99
CA VAL A 130 11.60 0.86 -6.49
C VAL A 130 12.92 0.13 -6.21
N GLU A 131 14.07 0.76 -6.46
CA GLU A 131 15.39 0.18 -6.16
C GLU A 131 15.58 -0.06 -4.65
N GLN A 132 15.04 0.84 -3.81
CA GLN A 132 15.00 0.65 -2.36
C GLN A 132 14.17 -0.58 -1.97
N MET A 133 12.95 -0.71 -2.51
CA MET A 133 12.09 -1.87 -2.29
C MET A 133 12.76 -3.18 -2.73
N LEU A 134 13.32 -3.22 -3.95
CA LEU A 134 14.04 -4.40 -4.47
C LEU A 134 15.23 -4.77 -3.58
N SER A 135 15.93 -3.79 -3.03
CA SER A 135 17.02 -4.02 -2.06
C SER A 135 16.51 -4.69 -0.78
N TYR A 136 15.35 -4.27 -0.26
CA TYR A 136 14.74 -4.91 0.91
C TYR A 136 14.29 -6.33 0.61
N MET A 137 13.69 -6.59 -0.54
CA MET A 137 13.36 -7.94 -0.98
C MET A 137 14.61 -8.82 -1.05
N ALA A 138 15.70 -8.34 -1.64
CA ALA A 138 16.96 -9.07 -1.73
C ALA A 138 17.59 -9.38 -0.35
N ALA A 139 17.34 -8.54 0.65
CA ALA A 139 17.77 -8.78 2.03
C ALA A 139 16.89 -9.81 2.77
N CYS A 140 15.75 -10.21 2.22
CA CYS A 140 14.80 -11.14 2.84
C CYS A 140 14.76 -12.46 2.04
N PRO A 141 15.36 -13.56 2.53
CA PRO A 141 15.59 -14.76 1.75
C PRO A 141 14.37 -15.37 1.06
N ASN A 142 13.21 -15.32 1.71
CA ASN A 142 11.97 -15.95 1.23
C ASN A 142 10.92 -14.94 0.73
N VAL A 143 11.27 -13.66 0.60
CA VAL A 143 10.34 -12.68 0.02
C VAL A 143 10.25 -12.93 -1.48
N GLU A 144 9.07 -13.22 -1.99
CA GLU A 144 8.83 -13.52 -3.40
C GLU A 144 8.34 -12.29 -4.17
N VAL A 145 7.56 -11.42 -3.51
CA VAL A 145 6.87 -10.31 -4.17
C VAL A 145 7.12 -8.99 -3.45
N GLY A 146 7.23 -7.92 -4.21
CA GLY A 146 7.33 -6.56 -3.71
C GLY A 146 6.36 -5.61 -4.41
N MET A 147 5.90 -4.59 -3.69
CA MET A 147 5.14 -3.48 -4.26
C MET A 147 5.68 -2.14 -3.80
N TRP A 148 5.84 -1.23 -4.73
CA TRP A 148 6.09 0.18 -4.45
C TRP A 148 4.85 0.99 -4.80
N THR A 149 4.46 1.96 -3.96
CA THR A 149 3.36 2.88 -4.28
C THR A 149 3.51 4.24 -3.62
N ASN A 150 2.96 5.27 -4.25
CA ASN A 150 2.78 6.60 -3.67
C ASN A 150 1.30 7.00 -3.51
N GLY A 151 0.38 6.03 -3.62
CA GLY A 151 -1.07 6.27 -3.60
C GLY A 151 -1.68 6.66 -4.95
N GLU A 152 -0.88 7.09 -5.93
CA GLU A 152 -1.33 7.36 -7.29
C GLU A 152 -0.85 6.29 -8.27
N ASP A 153 0.45 6.02 -8.22
CA ASP A 153 1.16 5.01 -8.98
C ASP A 153 1.45 3.78 -8.13
N MET A 154 1.58 2.65 -8.82
CA MET A 154 2.00 1.37 -8.25
C MET A 154 2.92 0.64 -9.22
N SER A 155 3.91 -0.05 -8.68
CA SER A 155 4.77 -0.96 -9.43
C SER A 155 5.02 -2.20 -8.59
N SER A 156 4.72 -3.37 -9.14
CA SER A 156 4.84 -4.66 -8.45
C SER A 156 5.89 -5.52 -9.14
N TYR A 157 6.65 -6.27 -8.35
CA TYR A 157 7.73 -7.12 -8.84
C TYR A 157 7.68 -8.49 -8.16
N ALA A 158 7.94 -9.54 -8.93
CA ALA A 158 8.21 -10.88 -8.40
C ALA A 158 9.68 -11.24 -8.64
N PHE A 159 10.22 -12.09 -7.78
CA PHE A 159 11.45 -12.79 -8.06
C PHE A 159 11.19 -14.12 -8.75
N GLU A 160 11.74 -14.28 -9.94
CA GLU A 160 11.73 -15.52 -10.71
C GLU A 160 13.14 -16.12 -10.77
N VAL A 161 13.24 -17.40 -11.15
CA VAL A 161 14.51 -18.06 -11.43
C VAL A 161 14.64 -18.23 -12.93
N ASP A 162 15.67 -17.63 -13.51
CA ASP A 162 15.94 -17.76 -14.95
C ASP A 162 16.49 -19.15 -15.32
N ALA A 163 16.64 -19.40 -16.62
CA ALA A 163 17.15 -20.67 -17.13
C ALA A 163 18.58 -21.01 -16.65
N SER A 164 19.33 -20.04 -16.12
CA SER A 164 20.67 -20.24 -15.56
C SER A 164 20.66 -20.54 -14.05
N GLY A 165 19.47 -20.58 -13.42
CA GLY A 165 19.32 -20.75 -11.98
C GLY A 165 19.53 -19.46 -11.19
N LYS A 166 19.61 -18.30 -11.86
CA LYS A 166 19.79 -17.00 -11.21
C LYS A 166 18.42 -16.41 -10.86
N ARG A 167 18.32 -15.86 -9.66
CA ARG A 167 17.17 -15.07 -9.24
C ARG A 167 17.16 -13.72 -9.97
N ILE A 168 16.07 -13.42 -10.67
CA ILE A 168 15.86 -12.17 -11.40
C ILE A 168 14.56 -11.51 -10.95
N GLU A 169 14.54 -10.19 -10.94
CA GLU A 169 13.34 -9.39 -10.72
C GLU A 169 12.56 -9.21 -12.02
N VAL A 170 11.25 -9.47 -11.97
CA VAL A 170 10.32 -9.30 -13.09
C VAL A 170 9.17 -8.42 -12.64
N GLU A 171 8.84 -7.41 -13.45
CA GLU A 171 7.67 -6.56 -13.18
C GLU A 171 6.40 -7.35 -13.44
N ILE A 172 5.50 -7.40 -12.44
CA ILE A 172 4.21 -8.09 -12.52
C ILE A 172 3.07 -7.05 -12.51
N PRO A 173 1.89 -7.38 -13.08
CA PRO A 173 0.80 -6.40 -13.17
C PRO A 173 0.23 -5.97 -11.81
N ASP A 174 0.17 -6.89 -10.84
CA ASP A 174 -0.35 -6.66 -9.50
C ASP A 174 0.21 -7.71 -8.53
N ILE A 175 0.07 -7.46 -7.22
CA ILE A 175 0.42 -8.44 -6.18
C ILE A 175 -0.63 -9.58 -6.13
N PRO A 176 -0.22 -10.80 -5.71
CA PRO A 176 -1.14 -11.92 -5.51
C PRO A 176 -2.19 -11.63 -4.41
N HIS A 177 -3.34 -12.32 -4.46
CA HIS A 177 -4.26 -12.36 -3.33
C HIS A 177 -3.76 -13.38 -2.30
N SER A 178 -4.29 -13.30 -1.08
CA SER A 178 -4.03 -14.28 -0.04
C SER A 178 -4.38 -15.69 -0.53
N GLY A 179 -3.41 -16.61 -0.43
CA GLY A 179 -3.53 -17.99 -0.89
C GLY A 179 -3.11 -18.23 -2.35
N ASP A 180 -2.87 -17.19 -3.13
CA ASP A 180 -2.30 -17.31 -4.48
C ASP A 180 -0.77 -17.48 -4.42
N THR A 181 -0.21 -18.08 -5.47
CA THR A 181 1.24 -18.13 -5.71
C THR A 181 1.73 -16.87 -6.43
N ALA A 182 3.01 -16.52 -6.27
CA ALA A 182 3.62 -15.38 -6.97
C ALA A 182 3.50 -15.47 -8.52
N ASP A 183 3.42 -16.68 -9.07
CA ASP A 183 3.29 -16.96 -10.52
C ASP A 183 1.86 -16.76 -11.08
N ALA A 184 0.91 -16.26 -10.27
CA ALA A 184 -0.47 -16.00 -10.71
C ALA A 184 -0.54 -14.76 -11.62
N GLY A 185 0.10 -14.83 -12.78
CA GLY A 185 0.09 -13.80 -13.81
C GLY A 185 -1.26 -13.70 -14.53
N THR A 186 -1.78 -12.48 -14.58
CA THR A 186 -3.02 -12.02 -15.27
C THR A 186 -4.33 -12.44 -14.58
N PRO A 187 -5.07 -11.47 -13.97
CA PRO A 187 -6.41 -11.74 -13.46
C PRO A 187 -7.31 -12.21 -14.59
N ARG A 188 -8.05 -13.29 -14.37
CA ARG A 188 -9.09 -13.70 -15.29
C ARG A 188 -10.35 -12.86 -15.05
N PHE A 189 -11.09 -12.59 -16.11
CA PHE A 189 -12.26 -11.69 -16.09
C PHE A 189 -13.36 -12.14 -15.12
N ASP A 190 -13.35 -13.42 -14.72
CA ASP A 190 -14.23 -14.05 -13.74
C ASP A 190 -13.87 -13.78 -12.27
N GLN A 191 -12.70 -13.16 -11.99
CA GLN A 191 -12.22 -12.82 -10.65
C GLN A 191 -12.53 -11.37 -10.24
N LEU A 192 -13.23 -10.61 -11.09
CA LEU A 192 -13.57 -9.21 -10.81
C LEU A 192 -14.70 -9.13 -9.77
N ARG A 193 -14.38 -8.60 -8.59
CA ARG A 193 -15.36 -8.29 -7.53
C ARG A 193 -15.80 -6.82 -7.57
N PRO A 194 -17.06 -6.50 -7.23
CA PRO A 194 -17.50 -5.12 -7.11
C PRO A 194 -16.66 -4.41 -6.03
N ALA A 195 -16.03 -3.31 -6.39
CA ALA A 195 -15.27 -2.51 -5.45
C ALA A 195 -16.20 -1.93 -4.37
N ALA A 196 -15.89 -2.16 -3.10
CA ALA A 196 -16.55 -1.49 -1.99
C ALA A 196 -16.29 0.03 -2.11
N SER A 197 -17.31 0.84 -1.83
CA SER A 197 -17.40 2.27 -2.15
C SER A 197 -16.21 3.13 -1.73
N ASP A 198 -15.50 2.72 -0.68
CA ASP A 198 -14.43 3.52 -0.08
C ASP A 198 -13.05 3.21 -0.67
N SER A 199 -12.93 2.16 -1.49
CA SER A 199 -11.71 1.72 -2.19
C SER A 199 -11.72 2.03 -3.70
N LEU A 200 -12.81 2.63 -4.18
CA LEU A 200 -13.05 2.80 -5.62
C LEU A 200 -11.92 3.54 -6.34
N LEU A 201 -11.22 4.48 -5.68
CA LEU A 201 -10.13 5.24 -6.31
C LEU A 201 -8.96 4.35 -6.75
N PHE A 202 -8.59 3.36 -5.93
CA PHE A 202 -7.49 2.42 -6.24
C PHE A 202 -7.94 1.31 -7.20
N ALA A 203 -9.19 0.87 -7.10
CA ALA A 203 -9.77 -0.11 -8.02
C ALA A 203 -9.91 0.46 -9.45
N PHE A 204 -10.37 1.71 -9.60
CA PHE A 204 -10.47 2.38 -10.90
C PHE A 204 -9.11 2.65 -11.54
N ARG A 205 -8.09 3.02 -10.75
CA ARG A 205 -6.73 3.25 -11.27
C ARG A 205 -6.06 1.94 -11.72
N ARG A 206 -6.26 0.83 -10.99
CA ARG A 206 -5.84 -0.52 -11.43
C ARG A 206 -6.44 -0.91 -12.77
N ALA A 207 -7.74 -0.64 -13.00
CA ALA A 207 -8.38 -0.87 -14.29
C ALA A 207 -7.73 -0.10 -15.46
N HIS A 208 -7.24 1.12 -15.21
CA HIS A 208 -6.56 1.94 -16.21
C HIS A 208 -5.16 1.39 -16.58
N SER A 209 -4.42 0.83 -15.61
CA SER A 209 -3.13 0.15 -15.86
C SER A 209 -3.28 -1.07 -16.80
N TYR A 210 -4.33 -1.89 -16.63
CA TYR A 210 -4.60 -3.03 -17.51
C TYR A 210 -4.80 -2.62 -18.98
N THR A 211 -5.49 -1.51 -19.25
CA THR A 211 -5.68 -1.01 -20.63
C THR A 211 -4.38 -0.51 -21.29
N SER A 212 -3.43 -0.03 -20.47
CA SER A 212 -2.12 0.47 -20.93
C SER A 212 -1.10 -0.64 -21.21
N GLN A 213 -1.19 -1.78 -20.51
CA GLN A 213 -0.34 -2.95 -20.76
C GLN A 213 -0.87 -3.82 -21.92
N ALA A 214 -2.20 -3.97 -22.06
CA ALA A 214 -2.81 -4.70 -23.17
C ALA A 214 -2.51 -4.07 -24.55
N THR A 215 -2.32 -2.74 -24.61
CA THR A 215 -1.94 -2.03 -25.83
C THR A 215 -0.46 -2.20 -26.20
N ARG A 216 0.43 -2.49 -25.24
CA ARG A 216 1.84 -2.82 -25.48
C ARG A 216 2.04 -4.25 -25.97
N ALA A 217 1.25 -5.23 -25.49
CA ALA A 217 1.32 -6.62 -25.95
C ALA A 217 0.92 -6.79 -27.44
N CYS A 218 0.14 -5.85 -28.01
CA CYS A 218 -0.35 -5.94 -29.38
C CYS A 218 0.63 -5.39 -30.45
N ARG A 219 1.81 -4.87 -30.07
CA ARG A 219 2.85 -4.40 -31.02
C ARG A 219 4.12 -5.25 -30.95
N SER A 220 4.02 -6.51 -31.35
CA SER A 220 5.18 -7.28 -31.83
C SER A 220 5.05 -7.48 -33.35
N PRO A 221 5.96 -6.95 -34.19
CA PRO A 221 5.98 -7.34 -35.60
C PRO A 221 6.40 -8.80 -35.70
N LYS A 222 5.59 -9.59 -36.40
CA LYS A 222 5.88 -10.98 -36.76
C LYS A 222 7.28 -11.09 -37.37
N ARG A 223 8.11 -11.97 -36.81
CA ARG A 223 9.19 -12.62 -37.58
C ARG A 223 8.52 -13.43 -38.70
N SER A 224 8.76 -13.06 -39.95
CA SER A 224 8.62 -13.96 -41.09
C SER A 224 10.01 -14.31 -41.59
N GLY A 225 10.36 -15.59 -41.49
CA GLY A 225 11.61 -16.14 -41.99
C GLY A 225 11.55 -16.58 -43.46
N SER A 226 12.74 -16.90 -43.95
CA SER A 226 13.12 -17.74 -45.09
C SER A 226 12.84 -17.24 -46.51
N CYS A 227 13.90 -16.85 -47.23
CA CYS A 227 14.74 -17.73 -48.06
C CYS A 227 16.17 -17.17 -48.11
#